data_AF-A0AA95M3Z4-F1
#
_entry.id   AF-A0AA95M3Z4-F1
#
_cell.length_a   1.000
_cell.length_b   1.000
_cell.length_c   1.000
_cell.angle_alpha   90.00
_cell.angle_beta   90.00
_cell.angle_gamma   90.00
#
_symmetry.space_group_name_H-M   'P 1'
#
loop_
_entity.id
_entity.type
_entity.pdbx_description
1 polymer ?
#
loop_
_entity_poly.entity_id
_entity_poly.type
_entity_poly.pdbx_seq_one_letter_code
_entity_poly.pdbx_strand_id
1 'polypeptide(L)'
;MTLPRELFLTSTGLLIQKPIKELENLRAEHIHLENQILEPDTNLLLNLQGTTCDMIVEFEFEVAKEFGIKVLKSAKKETVIGYNVEKEEIYIDRRNSGETTFNGFFPSIDHEAVKAPNHRIKLHVFVDRSSIEVFANNGEMAMTSLIFPDLLGKGFELFSNGGAVSCVENLSNNIFLSERIYSEKLQEKHEFVRLYF
;
A
#
# COMPACT_ATOMS: atom_id res chain seq x y z
N MET A 1 15.42 -2.95 -0.82
CA MET A 1 15.48 -3.23 0.63
C MET A 1 14.14 -2.86 1.22
N THR A 2 13.69 -3.53 2.28
CA THR A 2 12.47 -3.13 2.99
C THR A 2 12.73 -1.86 3.81
N LEU A 3 11.65 -1.22 4.25
CA LEU A 3 11.70 -0.18 5.27
C LEU A 3 12.34 -0.74 6.55
N PRO A 4 13.10 0.09 7.30
CA PRO A 4 13.51 -0.25 8.65
C PRO A 4 12.27 -0.41 9.54
N ARG A 5 12.30 -1.44 10.40
CA ARG A 5 11.18 -1.82 11.26
C ARG A 5 11.62 -1.95 12.71
N GLU A 6 10.76 -1.51 13.63
CA GLU A 6 10.83 -1.90 15.03
C GLU A 6 10.13 -3.25 15.22
N LEU A 7 10.75 -4.13 16.01
CA LEU A 7 10.24 -5.46 16.31
C LEU A 7 9.76 -5.52 17.77
N PHE A 8 8.53 -5.99 17.98
CA PHE A 8 7.98 -6.23 19.30
C PHE A 8 7.46 -7.65 19.39
N LEU A 9 7.48 -8.23 20.58
CA LEU A 9 6.89 -9.54 20.84
C LEU A 9 5.74 -9.36 21.82
N THR A 10 4.54 -9.78 21.46
CA THR A 10 3.40 -9.77 22.37
C THR A 10 3.57 -10.85 23.46
N SER A 11 2.79 -10.75 24.54
CA SER A 11 2.72 -11.79 25.56
C SER A 11 2.23 -13.15 25.03
N THR A 12 1.53 -13.16 23.88
CA THR A 12 1.06 -14.36 23.20
C THR A 12 2.09 -14.95 22.22
N GLY A 13 3.26 -14.32 22.07
CA GLY A 13 4.32 -14.76 21.15
C GLY A 13 4.15 -14.31 19.71
N LEU A 14 3.22 -13.39 19.42
CA LEU A 14 3.07 -12.79 18.10
C LEU A 14 4.18 -11.73 17.89
N LEU A 15 4.90 -11.85 16.78
CA LEU A 15 5.88 -10.84 16.36
C LEU A 15 5.15 -9.68 15.67
N ILE A 16 5.29 -8.49 16.23
CA ILE A 16 4.78 -7.24 15.67
C ILE A 16 5.93 -6.52 14.96
N GLN A 17 5.68 -6.06 13.74
CA GLN A 17 6.63 -5.31 12.94
C GLN A 17 6.03 -3.95 12.57
N LYS A 18 6.62 -2.86 13.05
CA LYS A 18 6.16 -1.50 12.73
C LYS A 18 7.23 -0.75 11.94
N PRO A 19 6.86 0.06 10.95
CA PRO A 19 7.79 1.06 10.40
C PRO A 19 8.35 1.93 11.53
N ILE A 20 9.64 2.26 11.49
CA ILE A 20 10.24 3.14 12.49
C ILE A 20 9.57 4.52 12.46
N LYS A 21 9.46 5.17 13.62
CA LYS A 21 8.81 6.48 13.75
C LYS A 21 9.55 7.60 13.00
N GLU A 22 10.85 7.47 12.77
CA GLU A 22 11.65 8.48 12.07
C GLU A 22 11.22 8.68 10.61
N LEU A 23 10.55 7.69 10.01
CA LEU A 23 9.94 7.83 8.68
C LEU A 23 8.88 8.93 8.65
N GLU A 24 8.29 9.28 9.80
CA GLU A 24 7.36 10.38 9.93
C GLU A 24 7.99 11.76 9.65
N ASN A 25 9.32 11.87 9.62
CA ASN A 25 10.02 13.10 9.28
C ASN A 25 10.24 13.27 7.76
N LEU A 26 10.08 12.19 6.97
CA LEU A 26 10.21 12.24 5.50
C LEU A 26 8.91 12.68 4.81
N ARG A 27 7.96 13.12 5.64
CA ARG A 27 6.59 13.44 5.28
C ARG A 27 6.51 14.86 4.71
N ALA A 28 6.13 14.98 3.44
CA ALA A 28 5.78 16.21 2.74
C ALA A 28 4.30 16.59 2.95
N GLU A 29 3.49 16.61 1.88
CA GLU A 29 2.08 17.04 1.95
C GLU A 29 1.16 15.97 2.56
N HIS A 30 0.13 16.46 3.25
CA HIS A 30 -0.91 15.65 3.89
C HIS A 30 -2.27 15.96 3.28
N ILE A 31 -2.97 14.95 2.78
CA ILE A 31 -4.42 15.06 2.53
C ILE A 31 -5.12 14.22 3.59
N HIS A 32 -6.13 14.80 4.22
CA HIS A 32 -6.92 14.17 5.27
C HIS A 32 -8.34 13.91 4.76
N LEU A 33 -8.79 12.65 4.82
CA LEU A 33 -10.20 12.30 4.68
C LEU A 33 -10.67 11.64 5.96
N GLU A 34 -11.74 12.17 6.54
CA GLU A 34 -12.29 11.71 7.81
C GLU A 34 -13.76 11.33 7.63
N ASN A 35 -14.17 10.24 8.29
CA ASN A 35 -15.56 9.80 8.37
C ASN A 35 -16.26 9.75 7.00
N GLN A 36 -15.56 9.23 5.99
CA GLN A 36 -16.11 9.09 4.64
C GLN A 36 -16.74 7.71 4.49
N ILE A 37 -17.91 7.66 3.86
CA ILE A 37 -18.52 6.41 3.43
C ILE A 37 -18.00 6.11 2.02
N LEU A 38 -17.33 4.97 1.88
CA LEU A 38 -16.92 4.43 0.60
C LEU A 38 -18.02 3.52 0.08
N GLU A 39 -18.88 4.09 -0.76
CA GLU A 39 -19.88 3.33 -1.50
C GLU A 39 -19.21 2.59 -2.67
N PRO A 40 -19.76 1.44 -3.12
CA PRO A 40 -19.36 0.81 -4.36
C PRO A 40 -19.33 1.82 -5.52
N ASP A 41 -18.35 1.68 -6.43
CA ASP A 41 -18.15 2.55 -7.61
C ASP A 41 -17.83 4.03 -7.31
N THR A 42 -17.54 4.39 -6.05
CA THR A 42 -17.04 5.73 -5.70
C THR A 42 -15.52 5.77 -5.62
N ASN A 43 -14.91 6.88 -6.04
CA ASN A 43 -13.47 7.10 -5.92
C ASN A 43 -13.19 8.34 -5.07
N LEU A 44 -12.93 8.12 -3.79
CA LEU A 44 -12.59 9.18 -2.83
C LEU A 44 -11.20 9.80 -3.08
N LEU A 45 -10.36 9.17 -3.91
CA LEU A 45 -8.99 9.59 -4.21
C LEU A 45 -8.80 10.07 -5.66
N LEU A 46 -9.88 10.43 -6.36
CA LEU A 46 -9.85 10.75 -7.80
C LEU A 46 -8.79 11.78 -8.21
N ASN A 47 -8.56 12.80 -7.38
CA ASN A 47 -7.61 13.88 -7.67
C ASN A 47 -6.18 13.59 -7.18
N LEU A 48 -5.98 12.45 -6.53
CA LEU A 48 -4.72 12.07 -5.93
C LEU A 48 -3.84 11.36 -6.96
N GLN A 49 -2.66 11.92 -7.21
CA GLN A 49 -1.68 11.34 -8.12
C GLN A 49 -0.28 11.33 -7.52
N GLY A 50 0.47 10.26 -7.79
CA GLY A 50 1.82 10.08 -7.27
C GLY A 50 2.44 8.77 -7.72
N THR A 51 3.76 8.67 -7.64
CA THR A 51 4.51 7.43 -7.92
C THR A 51 5.02 6.75 -6.65
N THR A 52 4.83 7.41 -5.51
CA THR A 52 5.20 6.96 -4.17
C THR A 52 4.10 7.41 -3.22
N CYS A 53 3.91 6.71 -2.11
CA CYS A 53 2.88 7.01 -1.13
C CYS A 53 3.20 6.35 0.22
N ASP A 54 2.92 7.04 1.32
CA ASP A 54 2.68 6.45 2.64
C ASP A 54 1.18 6.68 2.90
N MET A 55 0.41 5.64 3.20
CA MET A 55 -1.03 5.74 3.39
C MET A 55 -1.41 4.96 4.62
N ILE A 56 -2.06 5.63 5.55
CA ILE A 56 -2.79 4.94 6.61
C ILE A 56 -4.26 5.01 6.21
N VAL A 57 -4.98 3.90 6.36
CA VAL A 57 -6.43 3.86 6.21
C VAL A 57 -7.00 2.82 7.16
N GLU A 58 -8.07 3.20 7.85
CA GLU A 58 -8.83 2.29 8.68
C GLU A 58 -10.23 2.13 8.11
N PHE A 59 -10.58 0.89 7.80
CA PHE A 59 -11.89 0.51 7.29
C PHE A 59 -12.69 -0.12 8.42
N GLU A 60 -13.92 0.36 8.61
CA GLU A 60 -14.97 -0.31 9.36
C GLU A 60 -16.02 -0.81 8.36
N PHE A 61 -16.40 -2.09 8.50
CA PHE A 61 -17.32 -2.74 7.57
C PHE A 61 -18.42 -3.49 8.32
N GLU A 62 -19.52 -3.75 7.64
CA GLU A 62 -20.62 -4.58 8.16
C GLU A 62 -20.93 -5.71 7.18
N VAL A 63 -21.29 -5.35 5.95
CA VAL A 63 -21.75 -6.30 4.91
C VAL A 63 -20.82 -6.40 3.70
N ALA A 64 -19.80 -5.54 3.60
CA ALA A 64 -18.86 -5.56 2.51
C ALA A 64 -18.15 -6.92 2.44
N LYS A 65 -17.91 -7.41 1.22
CA LYS A 65 -17.22 -8.69 0.99
C LYS A 65 -15.72 -8.49 0.81
N GLU A 66 -15.36 -7.36 0.21
CA GLU A 66 -14.00 -7.05 -0.16
C GLU A 66 -13.84 -5.54 -0.33
N PHE A 67 -12.74 -4.99 0.13
CA PHE A 67 -12.43 -3.57 0.02
C PHE A 67 -10.93 -3.34 0.14
N GLY A 68 -10.46 -2.16 -0.25
CA GLY A 68 -9.04 -1.82 -0.13
C GLY A 68 -8.63 -0.68 -1.03
N ILE A 69 -7.40 -0.77 -1.54
CA ILE A 69 -6.70 0.30 -2.26
C ILE A 69 -6.12 -0.25 -3.56
N LYS A 70 -6.36 0.46 -4.66
CA LYS A 70 -5.62 0.30 -5.92
C LYS A 70 -4.56 1.39 -6.01
N VAL A 71 -3.32 0.99 -6.30
CA VAL A 71 -2.17 1.90 -6.33
C VAL A 71 -1.46 1.86 -7.68
N LEU A 72 -0.81 2.98 -8.01
CA LEU A 72 -0.10 3.20 -9.28
C LEU A 72 -0.98 2.87 -10.50
N LYS A 73 -2.27 3.21 -10.38
CA LYS A 73 -3.30 2.92 -11.35
C LYS A 73 -3.10 3.76 -12.60
N SER A 74 -3.27 3.12 -13.76
CA SER A 74 -3.41 3.76 -15.07
C SER A 74 -4.74 3.35 -15.71
N ALA A 75 -4.89 3.60 -17.02
CA ALA A 75 -6.06 3.12 -17.77
C ALA A 75 -6.11 1.58 -17.90
N LYS A 76 -4.96 0.90 -17.77
CA LYS A 76 -4.86 -0.55 -18.06
C LYS A 76 -4.20 -1.37 -16.95
N LYS A 77 -3.44 -0.74 -16.06
CA LYS A 77 -2.59 -1.39 -15.07
C LYS A 77 -2.88 -0.85 -13.68
N GLU A 78 -2.77 -1.71 -12.69
CA GLU A 78 -2.92 -1.38 -11.28
C GLU A 78 -2.34 -2.51 -10.41
N THR A 79 -1.95 -2.16 -9.19
CA THR A 79 -1.74 -3.15 -8.13
C THR A 79 -2.87 -3.00 -7.12
N VAL A 80 -3.48 -4.11 -6.72
CA VAL A 80 -4.60 -4.11 -5.77
C VAL A 80 -4.12 -4.63 -4.43
N ILE A 81 -4.39 -3.88 -3.37
CA ILE A 81 -4.19 -4.29 -1.98
C ILE A 81 -5.60 -4.36 -1.38
N GLY A 82 -6.05 -5.55 -1.01
CA GLY A 82 -7.43 -5.74 -0.54
C GLY A 82 -7.52 -6.60 0.70
N TYR A 83 -8.64 -6.45 1.40
CA TYR A 83 -9.06 -7.33 2.48
C TYR A 83 -10.25 -8.16 2.00
N ASN A 84 -10.16 -9.48 2.12
CA ASN A 84 -11.27 -10.39 1.85
C ASN A 84 -11.94 -10.77 3.18
N VAL A 85 -13.21 -10.39 3.35
CA VAL A 85 -13.92 -10.56 4.62
C VAL A 85 -14.27 -12.02 4.91
N GLU A 86 -14.63 -12.80 3.88
CA GLU A 86 -14.98 -14.22 4.07
C GLU A 86 -13.77 -15.06 4.50
N LYS A 87 -12.59 -14.75 3.94
CA LYS A 87 -11.35 -15.47 4.23
C LYS A 87 -10.54 -14.88 5.38
N GLU A 88 -10.87 -13.67 5.82
CA GLU A 88 -10.10 -12.89 6.80
C GLU A 88 -8.61 -12.80 6.44
N GLU A 89 -8.33 -12.38 5.21
CA GLU A 89 -6.98 -12.24 4.68
C GLU A 89 -6.79 -10.91 3.98
N ILE A 90 -5.58 -10.36 4.08
CA ILE A 90 -5.12 -9.31 3.18
C ILE A 90 -4.45 -9.97 1.99
N TYR A 91 -4.60 -9.37 0.82
CA TYR A 91 -3.90 -9.80 -0.38
C TYR A 91 -3.27 -8.62 -1.13
N ILE A 92 -2.23 -8.93 -1.90
CA ILE A 92 -1.63 -8.04 -2.91
C ILE A 92 -1.73 -8.74 -4.27
N ASP A 93 -2.62 -8.25 -5.14
CA ASP A 93 -2.73 -8.70 -6.53
C ASP A 93 -1.85 -7.84 -7.43
N ARG A 94 -0.73 -8.43 -7.85
CA ARG A 94 0.24 -7.80 -8.75
C ARG A 94 0.20 -8.35 -10.16
N ARG A 95 -0.78 -9.18 -10.52
CA ARG A 95 -0.89 -9.78 -11.86
C ARG A 95 -0.98 -8.73 -12.97
N ASN A 96 -1.55 -7.57 -12.65
CA ASN A 96 -1.70 -6.44 -13.56
C ASN A 96 -0.91 -5.19 -13.14
N SER A 97 0.16 -5.37 -12.38
CA SER A 97 0.95 -4.28 -11.78
C SER A 97 1.85 -3.49 -12.74
N GLY A 98 1.82 -3.82 -14.04
CA GLY A 98 2.66 -3.20 -15.08
C GLY A 98 3.37 -4.27 -15.91
N GLU A 99 4.70 -4.21 -15.94
CA GLU A 99 5.57 -5.21 -16.57
C GLU A 99 5.71 -6.45 -15.69
N THR A 100 5.21 -7.59 -16.18
CA THR A 100 5.16 -8.85 -15.43
C THR A 100 5.64 -10.06 -16.25
N THR A 101 6.06 -9.86 -17.50
CA THR A 101 6.30 -10.92 -18.47
C THR A 101 7.69 -11.55 -18.37
N PHE A 102 8.61 -10.89 -17.66
CA PHE A 102 9.98 -11.37 -17.47
C PHE A 102 10.08 -12.68 -16.66
N ASN A 103 9.04 -13.03 -15.89
CA ASN A 103 8.97 -14.29 -15.15
C ASN A 103 7.51 -14.73 -14.99
N GLY A 104 7.18 -15.95 -15.41
CA GLY A 104 5.82 -16.50 -15.34
C GLY A 104 5.24 -16.66 -13.94
N PHE A 105 6.06 -16.66 -12.88
CA PHE A 105 5.63 -16.69 -11.48
C PHE A 105 5.46 -15.30 -10.86
N PHE A 106 5.94 -14.25 -11.52
CA PHE A 106 5.83 -12.88 -11.02
C PHE A 106 4.39 -12.36 -10.93
N PRO A 107 3.50 -12.58 -11.93
CA PRO A 107 2.10 -12.21 -11.78
C PRO A 107 1.41 -13.16 -10.79
N SER A 108 1.37 -12.76 -9.52
CA SER A 108 0.76 -13.52 -8.42
C SER A 108 -0.25 -12.70 -7.62
N ILE A 109 -1.05 -13.40 -6.81
CA ILE A 109 -1.78 -12.83 -5.69
C ILE A 109 -1.16 -13.42 -4.44
N ASP A 110 -0.43 -12.59 -3.69
CA ASP A 110 0.14 -12.99 -2.42
C ASP A 110 -0.88 -12.63 -1.33
N HIS A 111 -1.06 -13.48 -0.31
CA HIS A 111 -2.07 -13.29 0.74
C HIS A 111 -1.53 -13.70 2.11
N GLU A 112 -2.01 -13.05 3.16
CA GLU A 112 -1.69 -13.37 4.55
C GLU A 112 -2.94 -13.21 5.42
N ALA A 113 -3.11 -14.14 6.36
CA ALA A 113 -4.24 -14.13 7.28
C ALA A 113 -4.11 -12.97 8.28
N VAL A 114 -5.19 -12.20 8.46
CA VAL A 114 -5.27 -11.16 9.49
C VAL A 114 -6.72 -10.95 9.91
N LYS A 115 -6.94 -10.92 11.22
CA LYS A 115 -8.27 -10.72 11.78
C LYS A 115 -8.65 -9.24 11.74
N ALA A 116 -9.95 -8.97 11.58
CA ALA A 116 -10.51 -7.64 11.69
C ALA A 116 -11.38 -7.53 12.96
N PRO A 117 -10.78 -7.41 14.16
CA PRO A 117 -11.55 -7.34 15.39
C PRO A 117 -12.51 -6.14 15.35
N ASN A 118 -13.74 -6.34 15.83
CA ASN A 118 -14.82 -5.35 15.79
C ASN A 118 -15.15 -4.84 14.37
N HIS A 119 -14.95 -5.71 13.36
CA HIS A 119 -15.10 -5.39 11.93
C HIS A 119 -14.28 -4.16 11.50
N ARG A 120 -13.11 -3.97 12.11
CA ARG A 120 -12.15 -2.93 11.74
C ARG A 120 -10.85 -3.56 11.26
N ILE A 121 -10.33 -3.02 10.16
CA ILE A 121 -8.99 -3.35 9.67
C ILE A 121 -8.24 -2.05 9.39
N LYS A 122 -7.06 -1.93 9.99
CA LYS A 122 -6.18 -0.78 9.77
C LYS A 122 -5.02 -1.19 8.90
N LEU A 123 -4.83 -0.50 7.78
CA LEU A 123 -3.73 -0.69 6.86
C LEU A 123 -2.78 0.51 6.91
N HIS A 124 -1.49 0.22 6.93
CA HIS A 124 -0.43 1.19 6.69
C HIS A 124 0.37 0.71 5.48
N VAL A 125 0.19 1.40 4.36
CA VAL A 125 0.70 1.04 3.05
C VAL A 125 1.79 2.01 2.63
N PHE A 126 2.96 1.49 2.30
CA PHE A 126 4.01 2.24 1.64
C PHE A 126 4.12 1.77 0.19
N VAL A 127 4.02 2.70 -0.74
CA VAL A 127 4.24 2.51 -2.16
C VAL A 127 5.52 3.25 -2.53
N ASP A 128 6.47 2.52 -3.08
CA ASP A 128 7.60 3.07 -3.80
C ASP A 128 7.48 2.69 -5.29
N ARG A 129 8.34 3.24 -6.14
CA ARG A 129 8.31 3.07 -7.60
C ARG A 129 8.38 1.62 -8.06
N SER A 130 8.91 0.73 -7.23
CA SER A 130 9.07 -0.69 -7.57
C SER A 130 8.72 -1.66 -6.45
N SER A 131 8.10 -1.18 -5.38
CA SER A 131 7.74 -2.03 -4.25
C SER A 131 6.55 -1.49 -3.48
N ILE A 132 5.85 -2.39 -2.81
CA ILE A 132 4.79 -2.09 -1.85
C ILE A 132 5.14 -2.80 -0.55
N GLU A 133 4.95 -2.11 0.58
CA GLU A 133 4.93 -2.69 1.91
C GLU A 133 3.59 -2.40 2.59
N VAL A 134 2.95 -3.42 3.15
CA VAL A 134 1.65 -3.32 3.81
C VAL A 134 1.80 -3.82 5.23
N PHE A 135 1.41 -3.00 6.20
CA PHE A 135 1.34 -3.38 7.61
C PHE A 135 -0.12 -3.33 8.05
N ALA A 136 -0.64 -4.40 8.65
CA ALA A 136 -2.00 -4.43 9.14
C ALA A 136 -2.06 -4.42 10.67
N ASN A 137 -3.12 -3.83 11.21
CA ASN A 137 -3.43 -3.75 12.63
C ASN A 137 -2.22 -3.33 13.48
N ASN A 138 -1.56 -2.23 13.07
CA ASN A 138 -0.37 -1.72 13.74
C ASN A 138 0.79 -2.74 13.78
N GLY A 139 0.97 -3.52 12.70
CA GLY A 139 2.13 -4.38 12.51
C GLY A 139 1.96 -5.84 12.94
N GLU A 140 0.74 -6.27 13.26
CA GLU A 140 0.41 -7.69 13.50
C GLU A 140 0.70 -8.56 12.27
N MET A 141 0.56 -7.97 11.09
CA MET A 141 0.95 -8.57 9.82
C MET A 141 1.76 -7.55 9.03
N ALA A 142 2.81 -8.03 8.34
CA ALA A 142 3.58 -7.24 7.39
C ALA A 142 3.81 -8.03 6.09
N MET A 143 3.46 -7.45 4.95
CA MET A 143 3.68 -7.98 3.60
C MET A 143 4.58 -7.04 2.81
N THR A 144 5.39 -7.61 1.92
CA THR A 144 6.22 -6.85 0.99
C THR A 144 6.13 -7.49 -0.38
N SER A 145 5.90 -6.68 -1.41
CA SER A 145 5.87 -7.13 -2.80
C SER A 145 6.67 -6.20 -3.71
N LEU A 146 7.30 -6.78 -4.73
CA LEU A 146 7.84 -6.01 -5.85
C LEU A 146 6.74 -5.78 -6.91
N ILE A 147 6.80 -4.62 -7.55
CA ILE A 147 5.94 -4.22 -8.66
C ILE A 147 6.76 -3.47 -9.71
N PHE A 148 6.30 -3.47 -10.96
CA PHE A 148 6.98 -2.75 -12.05
C PHE A 148 5.96 -1.95 -12.86
N PRO A 149 5.43 -0.85 -12.26
CA PRO A 149 4.35 -0.05 -12.84
C PRO A 149 4.75 0.60 -14.17
N ASP A 150 3.75 0.76 -15.04
CA ASP A 150 3.88 1.55 -16.25
C ASP A 150 4.18 3.02 -15.90
N LEU A 151 4.86 3.75 -16.80
CA LEU A 151 5.22 5.17 -16.60
C LEU A 151 4.01 6.10 -16.36
N LEU A 152 2.81 5.68 -16.77
CA LEU A 152 1.56 6.41 -16.60
C LEU A 152 0.80 6.02 -15.32
N GLY A 153 1.27 5.01 -14.58
CA GLY A 153 0.66 4.54 -13.33
C GLY A 153 0.89 5.54 -12.20
N LYS A 154 -0.08 6.42 -11.99
CA LYS A 154 -0.01 7.47 -10.96
C LYS A 154 -1.26 7.58 -10.09
N GLY A 155 -2.34 6.89 -10.44
CA GLY A 155 -3.60 6.97 -9.72
C GLY A 155 -3.61 6.17 -8.44
N PHE A 156 -4.38 6.65 -7.47
CA PHE A 156 -4.78 5.93 -6.28
C PHE A 156 -6.31 5.89 -6.23
N GLU A 157 -6.87 4.79 -5.75
CA GLU A 157 -8.32 4.59 -5.68
C GLU A 157 -8.63 3.68 -4.50
N LEU A 158 -9.56 4.11 -3.64
CA LEU A 158 -10.19 3.20 -2.68
C LEU A 158 -11.33 2.49 -3.38
N PHE A 159 -11.55 1.22 -3.04
CA PHE A 159 -12.66 0.45 -3.58
C PHE A 159 -13.36 -0.35 -2.48
N SER A 160 -14.63 -0.64 -2.73
CA SER A 160 -15.43 -1.58 -1.95
C SER A 160 -16.32 -2.41 -2.87
N ASN A 161 -16.53 -3.67 -2.52
CA ASN A 161 -17.35 -4.63 -3.25
C ASN A 161 -18.25 -5.41 -2.27
N GLY A 162 -19.49 -5.64 -2.69
CA GLY A 162 -20.49 -6.37 -1.90
C GLY A 162 -21.06 -5.58 -0.71
N GLY A 163 -20.73 -4.31 -0.54
CA GLY A 163 -21.26 -3.43 0.50
C GLY A 163 -20.46 -2.12 0.61
N ALA A 164 -21.00 -1.14 1.32
CA ALA A 164 -20.26 0.07 1.69
C ALA A 164 -19.33 -0.21 2.89
N VAL A 165 -18.26 0.58 3.00
CA VAL A 165 -17.39 0.61 4.18
C VAL A 165 -17.20 2.04 4.66
N SER A 166 -17.05 2.21 5.96
CA SER A 166 -16.70 3.50 6.55
C SER A 166 -15.18 3.61 6.64
N CYS A 167 -14.64 4.72 6.15
CA CYS A 167 -13.25 5.11 6.36
C CYS A 167 -13.22 5.99 7.62
N VAL A 168 -12.98 5.35 8.78
CA VAL A 168 -13.27 5.91 10.11
C VAL A 168 -12.17 6.83 10.60
N GLU A 169 -10.91 6.50 10.34
CA GLU A 169 -9.82 7.28 10.90
C GLU A 169 -8.63 7.36 9.93
N ASN A 170 -8.29 8.61 9.62
CA ASN A 170 -7.06 9.06 9.01
C ASN A 170 -6.68 8.32 7.72
N LEU A 171 -7.37 8.63 6.62
CA LEU A 171 -6.65 8.79 5.34
C LEU A 171 -5.73 9.98 5.52
N SER A 172 -4.64 9.79 6.24
CA SER A 172 -3.45 10.54 5.90
C SER A 172 -3.05 9.90 4.59
N ASN A 173 -3.54 10.47 3.48
CA ASN A 173 -2.76 10.37 2.26
C ASN A 173 -1.53 11.21 2.55
N ASN A 174 -0.64 10.56 3.24
CA ASN A 174 0.75 10.84 3.39
C ASN A 174 1.37 10.48 2.01
N ILE A 175 0.80 10.96 0.90
CA ILE A 175 1.46 10.87 -0.40
C ILE A 175 2.64 11.81 -0.30
N PHE A 176 3.69 11.26 0.26
CA PHE A 176 5.01 11.76 0.11
C PHE A 176 5.38 11.31 -1.26
N LEU A 177 5.39 12.28 -2.16
CA LEU A 177 6.54 12.39 -3.04
C LEU A 177 7.75 12.41 -2.11
N SER A 178 8.23 11.23 -1.73
CA SER A 178 9.41 11.08 -0.90
C SER A 178 10.48 11.90 -1.58
N GLU A 179 10.97 12.93 -0.89
CA GLU A 179 12.26 13.46 -1.27
C GLU A 179 13.24 12.29 -1.20
N ARG A 180 14.10 12.20 -2.21
CA ARG A 180 15.02 11.08 -2.31
C ARG A 180 15.78 11.01 -0.99
N ILE A 181 15.73 9.86 -0.30
CA ILE A 181 16.69 9.55 0.77
C ILE A 181 18.15 9.73 0.27
N TYR A 182 18.34 9.67 -1.06
CA TYR A 182 19.61 9.85 -1.76
C TYR A 182 19.75 11.18 -2.54
N SER A 183 18.98 12.24 -2.24
CA SER A 183 18.95 13.46 -3.08
C SER A 183 20.30 14.16 -3.23
N GLU A 184 21.16 14.12 -2.21
CA GLU A 184 22.41 14.89 -2.22
C GLU A 184 23.60 14.20 -2.92
N LYS A 185 23.56 12.89 -3.20
CA LYS A 185 24.73 12.17 -3.79
C LYS A 185 24.62 11.84 -5.28
N LEU A 186 23.47 12.03 -5.90
CA LEU A 186 23.22 11.58 -7.28
C LEU A 186 23.31 12.67 -8.34
N GLN A 187 23.52 13.94 -7.97
CA GLN A 187 23.71 14.99 -8.97
C GLN A 187 25.12 15.05 -9.59
N GLU A 188 26.11 14.31 -9.07
CA GLU A 188 27.50 14.41 -9.57
C GLU A 188 28.05 13.20 -10.35
N LYS A 189 27.38 12.05 -10.43
CA LYS A 189 27.93 10.90 -11.19
C LYS A 189 26.87 10.09 -11.92
N HIS A 190 26.54 10.53 -13.13
CA HIS A 190 26.02 9.63 -14.16
C HIS A 190 27.17 8.77 -14.71
N GLU A 191 27.64 7.81 -13.92
CA GLU A 191 28.51 6.74 -14.41
C GLU A 191 27.63 5.51 -14.69
N PHE A 192 27.15 5.40 -15.93
CA PHE A 192 26.55 4.15 -16.40
C PHE A 192 27.65 3.09 -16.43
N VAL A 193 27.71 2.23 -15.41
CA VAL A 193 28.51 1.01 -15.47
C VAL A 193 27.84 0.10 -16.50
N ARG A 194 28.38 0.07 -17.72
CA ARG A 194 28.05 -0.95 -18.72
C ARG A 194 28.45 -2.31 -18.15
N LEU A 195 27.46 -3.19 -17.96
CA LEU A 195 27.72 -4.61 -17.82
C LEU A 195 28.19 -5.12 -19.19
N TYR A 196 29.49 -5.37 -19.32
CA TYR A 196 30.02 -6.14 -20.43
C TYR A 196 29.75 -7.62 -20.11
N PHE A 197 28.83 -8.22 -20.85
CA PHE A 197 28.67 -9.67 -20.94
C PHE A 197 29.53 -10.19 -22.09
#